data_AF-A0ABD5S5B3-F1
#
_entry.id   AF-A0ABD5S5B3-F1
#
_cell.length_a   1.000
_cell.length_b   1.000
_cell.length_c   1.000
_cell.angle_alpha   90.00
_cell.angle_beta   90.00
_cell.angle_gamma   90.00
#
_symmetry.space_group_name_H-M   'P 1'
#
loop_
_entity.id
_entity.type
_entity.pdbx_description
1 polymer ?
#
loop_
_entity_poly.entity_id
_entity_poly.type
_entity_poly.pdbx_seq_one_letter_code
_entity_poly.pdbx_strand_id
1 'polypeptide(L)'
;MSELLDIFLASLRDGFVQVSAFVAVTVLLFSYVQYRTDGRLVRRLEENRRAGPLVGALMGLTPGCGGAIVMMPLYVRGSVSFGTVVATLIATAGDSAFVILALAPEAALYAYGIAFVSAVVFGYLIDTVGLGVGRVDRAV
;
A
#
# COMPACT_ATOMS: atom_id res chain seq x y z
N MET A 1 12.29 -31.17 23.33
CA MET A 1 11.09 -31.13 22.46
C MET A 1 10.15 -29.99 22.88
N SER A 2 9.96 -29.73 24.18
CA SER A 2 9.14 -28.62 24.70
C SER A 2 9.67 -27.23 24.37
N GLU A 3 10.98 -26.96 24.54
CA GLU A 3 11.54 -25.62 24.27
C GLU A 3 11.37 -25.16 22.82
N LEU A 4 11.52 -26.06 21.84
CA LEU A 4 11.25 -25.76 20.43
C LEU A 4 9.78 -25.38 20.20
N LEU A 5 8.87 -26.05 20.92
CA LEU A 5 7.42 -25.83 20.81
C LEU A 5 7.03 -24.50 21.46
N ASP A 6 7.65 -24.15 22.59
CA ASP A 6 7.47 -22.87 23.27
C ASP A 6 7.99 -21.70 22.42
N ILE A 7 9.19 -21.81 21.83
CA ILE A 7 9.73 -20.77 20.94
C ILE A 7 8.85 -20.60 19.69
N PHE A 8 8.35 -21.71 19.13
CA PHE A 8 7.48 -21.67 17.96
C PHE A 8 6.13 -21.02 18.28
N LEU A 9 5.50 -21.41 19.39
CA LEU A 9 4.23 -20.81 19.86
C LEU A 9 4.40 -19.33 20.21
N ALA A 10 5.51 -18.94 20.85
CA ALA A 10 5.79 -17.55 21.17
C ALA A 10 5.94 -16.70 19.90
N SER A 11 6.73 -17.18 18.92
CA SER A 11 6.95 -16.47 17.65
C SER A 11 5.65 -16.34 16.83
N LEU A 12 4.83 -17.40 16.79
CA LEU A 12 3.51 -17.36 16.14
C LEU A 12 2.58 -16.36 16.82
N ARG A 13 2.53 -16.39 18.15
CA ARG A 13 1.68 -15.48 18.94
C ARG A 13 2.08 -14.03 18.73
N ASP A 14 3.37 -13.72 18.84
CA ASP A 14 3.86 -12.35 18.70
C ASP A 14 3.64 -11.84 17.28
N GLY A 15 3.98 -12.64 16.26
CA GLY A 15 3.72 -12.29 14.87
C GLY A 15 2.24 -12.06 14.57
N PHE A 16 1.37 -12.96 15.04
CA PHE A 16 -0.07 -12.84 14.83
C PHE A 16 -0.64 -11.60 15.51
N VAL A 17 -0.34 -11.37 16.79
CA VAL A 17 -0.88 -10.23 17.54
C VAL A 17 -0.35 -8.91 16.99
N GLN A 18 0.94 -8.81 16.70
CA GLN A 18 1.56 -7.58 16.22
C GLN A 18 1.05 -7.19 14.84
N VAL A 19 1.01 -8.13 13.88
CA VAL A 19 0.53 -7.84 12.51
C VAL A 19 -0.96 -7.54 12.54
N SER A 20 -1.77 -8.33 13.25
CA SER A 20 -3.22 -8.11 13.32
C SER A 20 -3.57 -6.77 13.96
N ALA A 21 -2.89 -6.41 15.06
CA ALA A 21 -3.10 -5.14 15.73
C ALA A 21 -2.68 -3.96 14.85
N PHE A 22 -1.53 -4.04 14.19
CA PHE A 22 -1.05 -3.00 13.28
C PHE A 22 -2.00 -2.78 12.10
N VAL A 23 -2.44 -3.86 11.46
CA VAL A 23 -3.42 -3.81 10.36
C VAL A 23 -4.74 -3.23 10.86
N ALA A 24 -5.26 -3.71 12.00
CA ALA A 24 -6.52 -3.23 12.56
C ALA A 24 -6.48 -1.73 12.87
N VAL A 25 -5.40 -1.24 13.50
CA VAL A 25 -5.23 0.19 13.80
C VAL A 25 -5.13 1.01 12.52
N THR A 26 -4.35 0.56 11.54
CA THR A 26 -4.15 1.30 10.28
C THR A 26 -5.43 1.38 9.46
N VAL A 27 -6.18 0.28 9.35
CA VAL A 27 -7.50 0.25 8.70
C VAL A 27 -8.49 1.15 9.45
N LEU A 28 -8.52 1.08 10.78
CA LEU A 28 -9.41 1.92 11.59
C LEU A 28 -9.09 3.40 11.42
N LEU A 29 -7.80 3.77 11.46
CA LEU A 29 -7.35 5.14 11.27
C LEU A 29 -7.73 5.67 9.88
N PHE A 30 -7.49 4.87 8.84
CA PHE A 30 -7.87 5.24 7.48
C PHE A 30 -9.38 5.35 7.32
N SER A 31 -10.15 4.41 7.87
CA SER A 31 -11.61 4.43 7.87
C SER A 31 -12.14 5.67 8.59
N TYR A 32 -11.53 6.04 9.72
CA TYR A 32 -11.85 7.27 10.46
C TYR A 32 -11.51 8.53 9.67
N VAL A 33 -10.35 8.59 9.01
CA VAL A 33 -9.97 9.71 8.11
C VAL A 33 -10.94 9.82 6.95
N GLN A 34 -11.34 8.70 6.33
CA GLN A 34 -12.33 8.68 5.26
C GLN A 34 -13.69 9.19 5.72
N TYR A 35 -14.16 8.74 6.89
CA TYR A 35 -15.38 9.20 7.51
C TYR A 35 -15.34 10.71 7.76
N ARG A 36 -14.20 11.24 8.22
CA ARG A 36 -14.03 12.68 8.44
C ARG A 36 -13.87 13.51 7.17
N THR A 37 -13.41 12.91 6.08
CA THR A 37 -13.14 13.59 4.80
C THR A 37 -14.33 13.50 3.83
N ASP A 38 -15.48 12.98 4.26
CA ASP A 38 -16.71 12.87 3.45
C ASP A 38 -16.50 12.15 2.10
N GLY A 39 -15.51 11.26 2.02
CA GLY A 39 -15.13 10.63 0.76
C GLY A 39 -14.61 11.59 -0.33
N ARG A 40 -14.32 12.86 -0.04
CA ARG A 40 -13.80 13.83 -1.04
C ARG A 40 -12.46 13.41 -1.66
N LEU A 41 -11.61 12.73 -0.89
CA LEU A 41 -10.37 12.13 -1.40
C LEU A 41 -10.66 11.07 -2.47
N VAL A 42 -11.66 10.23 -2.22
CA VAL A 42 -12.10 9.17 -3.12
C VAL A 42 -12.76 9.79 -4.36
N ARG A 43 -13.64 10.78 -4.20
CA ARG A 43 -14.29 11.51 -5.30
C ARG A 43 -13.31 12.25 -6.20
N ARG A 44 -12.27 12.88 -5.63
CA ARG A 44 -11.20 13.51 -6.41
C ARG A 44 -10.32 12.48 -7.14
N LEU A 45 -10.19 11.28 -6.59
CA LEU A 45 -9.46 10.18 -7.21
C LEU A 45 -10.27 9.54 -8.35
N GLU A 46 -11.59 9.45 -8.20
CA GLU A 46 -12.54 9.08 -9.25
C GLU A 46 -12.55 10.10 -10.40
N GLU A 47 -12.60 11.40 -10.09
CA GLU A 47 -12.58 12.48 -11.09
C GLU A 47 -11.24 12.54 -11.86
N ASN A 48 -10.13 12.13 -11.24
CA ASN A 48 -8.80 12.09 -11.85
C ASN A 48 -8.18 10.68 -11.83
N ARG A 49 -8.84 9.71 -12.48
CA ARG A 49 -8.31 8.33 -12.63
C ARG A 49 -6.86 8.28 -13.12
N ARG A 50 -6.45 9.22 -13.98
CA ARG A 50 -5.06 9.35 -14.47
C ARG A 50 -4.04 9.67 -13.37
N ALA A 51 -4.44 10.38 -12.31
CA ALA A 51 -3.57 10.70 -11.18
C ALA A 51 -3.49 9.55 -10.15
N GLY A 52 -4.30 8.50 -10.32
CA GLY A 52 -4.36 7.34 -9.42
C GLY A 52 -2.98 6.70 -9.17
N PRO A 53 -2.22 6.28 -10.20
CA PRO A 53 -0.91 5.67 -10.03
C PRO A 53 0.10 6.52 -9.25
N LEU A 54 0.05 7.85 -9.43
CA LEU A 54 0.91 8.78 -8.69
C LEU A 54 0.56 8.82 -7.20
N VAL A 55 -0.73 8.89 -6.89
CA VAL A 55 -1.24 8.88 -5.51
C VAL A 55 -1.00 7.52 -4.84
N GLY A 56 -1.13 6.43 -5.60
CA GLY A 56 -0.81 5.08 -5.15
C GLY A 56 0.66 4.92 -4.78
N ALA A 57 1.57 5.36 -5.65
CA ALA A 57 3.01 5.33 -5.35
C ALA A 57 3.38 6.20 -4.13
N LEU A 58 2.73 7.37 -3.95
CA LEU A 58 2.90 8.21 -2.75
C LEU A 58 2.39 7.52 -1.48
N MET A 59 1.25 6.82 -1.55
CA MET A 59 0.76 6.02 -0.44
C MET A 59 1.70 4.84 -0.13
N GLY A 60 2.30 4.21 -1.13
CA GLY A 60 3.25 3.10 -0.98
C GLY A 60 4.59 3.52 -0.38
N LEU A 61 5.01 4.77 -0.55
CA LEU A 61 6.18 5.35 0.12
C LEU A 61 6.03 5.43 1.65
N THR A 62 4.80 5.35 2.16
CA THR A 62 4.55 5.32 3.61
C THR A 62 5.23 4.08 4.21
N PRO A 63 6.15 4.22 5.18
CA PRO A 63 6.87 3.09 5.74
C PRO A 63 5.92 2.09 6.40
N GLY A 64 6.24 0.80 6.26
CA GLY A 64 5.35 -0.31 6.61
C GLY A 64 4.46 -0.77 5.44
N CYS A 65 3.39 -1.49 5.76
CA CYS A 65 2.42 -2.02 4.79
C CYS A 65 1.12 -1.20 4.70
N GLY A 66 1.04 -0.08 5.42
CA GLY A 66 -0.18 0.70 5.60
C GLY A 66 -0.77 1.25 4.30
N GLY A 67 0.06 1.75 3.38
CA GLY A 67 -0.42 2.27 2.09
C GLY A 67 -1.13 1.23 1.23
N ALA A 68 -0.59 0.01 1.19
CA ALA A 68 -1.18 -1.11 0.46
C ALA A 68 -2.50 -1.59 1.09
N ILE A 69 -2.55 -1.67 2.43
CA ILE A 69 -3.75 -2.06 3.18
C ILE A 69 -4.91 -1.07 2.92
N VAL A 70 -4.58 0.20 2.76
CA VAL A 70 -5.55 1.27 2.48
C VAL A 70 -6.04 1.26 1.04
N MET A 71 -5.16 1.00 0.07
CA MET A 71 -5.51 1.03 -1.35
C MET A 71 -6.33 -0.17 -1.81
N MET A 72 -6.16 -1.34 -1.20
CA MET A 72 -6.95 -2.54 -1.56
C MET A 72 -8.47 -2.38 -1.39
N PRO A 73 -9.02 -1.91 -0.25
CA PRO A 73 -10.46 -1.70 -0.12
C PRO A 73 -10.99 -0.58 -1.02
N LEU A 74 -10.16 0.42 -1.38
CA LEU A 74 -10.52 1.43 -2.38
C LEU A 74 -10.64 0.82 -3.78
N TYR A 75 -9.78 -0.14 -4.11
CA TYR A 75 -9.85 -0.87 -5.36
C TYR A 75 -11.11 -1.72 -5.43
N VAL A 76 -11.43 -2.47 -4.38
CA VAL A 76 -12.65 -3.29 -4.25
C VAL A 76 -13.94 -2.46 -4.31
N ARG A 77 -13.86 -1.14 -4.07
CA ARG A 77 -14.98 -0.19 -4.22
C ARG A 77 -15.06 0.45 -5.61
N GLY A 78 -14.14 0.13 -6.52
CA GLY A 78 -14.09 0.67 -7.89
C GLY A 78 -13.50 2.08 -8.01
N SER A 79 -13.06 2.68 -6.90
CA SER A 79 -12.64 4.08 -6.85
C SER A 79 -11.20 4.33 -7.36
N VAL A 80 -10.37 3.29 -7.42
CA VAL A 80 -8.99 3.34 -7.95
C VAL A 80 -8.79 2.26 -9.00
N SER A 81 -7.92 2.50 -9.98
CA SER A 81 -7.60 1.50 -11.00
C SER A 81 -6.62 0.45 -10.49
N PHE A 82 -6.60 -0.72 -11.12
CA PHE A 82 -5.61 -1.75 -10.83
C PHE A 82 -4.16 -1.24 -10.97
N GLY A 83 -3.88 -0.37 -11.95
CA GLY A 83 -2.56 0.26 -12.10
C GLY A 83 -2.14 1.07 -10.87
N THR A 84 -3.10 1.68 -10.17
CA THR A 84 -2.87 2.39 -8.90
C THR A 84 -2.47 1.45 -7.77
N VAL A 85 -3.13 0.29 -7.67
CA VAL A 85 -2.79 -0.74 -6.68
C VAL A 85 -1.39 -1.28 -6.93
N VAL A 86 -1.06 -1.60 -8.19
CA VAL A 86 0.27 -2.10 -8.56
C VAL A 86 1.35 -1.06 -8.29
N ALA A 87 1.12 0.21 -8.62
CA ALA A 87 2.05 1.29 -8.28
C ALA A 87 2.29 1.36 -6.76
N THR A 88 1.22 1.27 -5.97
CA THR A 88 1.33 1.26 -4.50
C THR A 88 2.18 0.09 -4.01
N LEU A 89 1.94 -1.11 -4.53
CA LEU A 89 2.67 -2.32 -4.15
C LEU A 89 4.14 -2.27 -4.54
N ILE A 90 4.48 -1.74 -5.73
CA ILE A 90 5.88 -1.59 -6.18
C ILE A 90 6.62 -0.58 -5.29
N ALA A 91 5.96 0.51 -4.89
CA ALA A 91 6.56 1.53 -4.03
C ALA A 91 6.69 1.09 -2.55
N THR A 92 6.00 0.02 -2.14
CA THR A 92 5.96 -0.41 -0.73
C THR A 92 7.24 -1.16 -0.34
N ALA A 93 8.03 -0.57 0.56
CA ALA A 93 9.24 -1.18 1.13
C ALA A 93 8.99 -2.02 2.40
N GLY A 94 7.78 -1.95 2.98
CA GLY A 94 7.43 -2.69 4.20
C GLY A 94 8.17 -2.19 5.44
N ASP A 95 8.36 -3.06 6.45
CA ASP A 95 9.04 -2.71 7.70
C ASP A 95 10.56 -2.53 7.57
N SER A 96 11.14 -3.05 6.48
CA SER A 96 12.56 -2.84 6.14
C SER A 96 12.90 -1.36 5.92
N ALA A 97 11.90 -0.57 5.57
CA ALA A 97 11.95 0.88 5.49
C ALA A 97 12.50 1.54 6.76
N PHE A 98 12.03 1.11 7.94
CA PHE A 98 12.41 1.72 9.21
C PHE A 98 13.89 1.50 9.52
N VAL A 99 14.39 0.31 9.19
CA VAL A 99 15.80 -0.08 9.38
C VAL A 99 16.69 0.75 8.45
N ILE A 100 16.34 0.83 7.16
CA ILE A 100 17.12 1.59 6.18
C ILE A 100 17.10 3.10 6.50
N LEU A 101 15.97 3.66 6.92
CA LEU A 101 15.90 5.06 7.38
C LEU A 101 16.80 5.32 8.59
N ALA A 102 16.87 4.36 9.53
CA ALA A 102 17.64 4.50 10.75
C ALA A 102 19.16 4.35 10.55
N LEU A 103 19.59 3.43 9.68
CA LEU A 103 21.01 3.14 9.44
C LEU A 103 21.66 4.04 8.39
N ALA A 104 20.94 4.35 7.30
CA ALA A 104 21.50 5.08 6.16
C ALA A 104 20.42 5.90 5.45
N PRO A 105 20.09 7.11 5.95
CA PRO A 105 19.02 7.94 5.39
C PRO A 105 19.29 8.39 3.95
N GLU A 106 20.56 8.55 3.57
CA GLU A 106 20.95 8.85 2.19
C GLU A 106 20.61 7.69 1.23
N ALA A 107 20.95 6.45 1.61
CA ALA A 107 20.61 5.25 0.83
C ALA A 107 19.10 5.00 0.81
N ALA A 108 18.40 5.33 1.90
CA ALA A 108 16.95 5.30 1.98
C ALA A 108 16.31 6.18 0.90
N LEU A 109 16.77 7.42 0.78
CA LEU A 109 16.23 8.38 -0.19
C LEU A 109 16.44 7.91 -1.63
N TYR A 110 17.61 7.34 -1.94
CA TYR A 110 17.87 6.77 -3.27
C TYR A 110 16.98 5.56 -3.57
N ALA A 111 16.87 4.62 -2.63
CA ALA A 111 16.03 3.43 -2.80
C ALA A 111 14.56 3.80 -2.99
N TYR A 112 14.04 4.71 -2.15
CA TYR A 112 12.68 5.21 -2.26
C TYR A 112 12.44 6.03 -3.54
N GLY A 113 13.42 6.83 -3.96
CA GLY A 113 13.34 7.56 -5.22
C GLY A 113 13.23 6.63 -6.42
N ILE A 114 14.07 5.59 -6.48
CA ILE A 114 14.03 4.60 -7.57
C ILE A 114 12.73 3.80 -7.52
N ALA A 115 12.30 3.36 -6.33
CA ALA A 115 11.05 2.62 -6.15
C ALA A 115 9.82 3.46 -6.54
N PHE A 116 9.82 4.75 -6.20
CA PHE A 116 8.74 5.66 -6.59
C PHE A 116 8.68 5.86 -8.11
N VAL A 117 9.82 6.12 -8.74
CA VAL A 117 9.89 6.32 -10.19
C VAL A 117 9.47 5.05 -10.93
N SER A 118 9.97 3.88 -10.52
CA SER A 118 9.58 2.61 -11.12
C SER A 118 8.10 2.31 -10.90
N ALA A 119 7.58 2.52 -9.69
CA ALA A 119 6.16 2.35 -9.37
C ALA A 119 5.25 3.22 -10.23
N VAL A 120 5.58 4.50 -10.40
CA VAL A 120 4.79 5.42 -11.24
C VAL A 120 4.84 5.00 -12.70
N VAL A 121 6.03 4.67 -13.23
CA VAL A 121 6.20 4.24 -14.62
C VAL A 121 5.40 2.96 -14.88
N PHE A 122 5.54 1.94 -14.05
CA PHE A 122 4.79 0.69 -14.20
C PHE A 122 3.29 0.88 -13.99
N GLY A 123 2.89 1.69 -13.01
CA GLY A 123 1.48 2.02 -12.76
C GLY A 123 0.80 2.67 -13.96
N TYR A 124 1.42 3.69 -14.54
CA TYR A 124 0.93 4.33 -15.76
C TYR A 124 1.00 3.40 -16.97
N LEU A 125 2.04 2.57 -17.09
CA LEU A 125 2.16 1.61 -18.18
C LEU A 125 1.00 0.61 -18.14
N ILE A 126 0.64 0.11 -16.96
CA ILE A 126 -0.49 -0.82 -16.78
C ILE A 126 -1.81 -0.14 -17.10
N ASP A 127 -2.00 1.11 -16.65
CA ASP A 127 -3.22 1.89 -16.89
C ASP A 127 -3.40 2.27 -18.38
N THR A 128 -2.30 2.53 -19.10
CA THR A 128 -2.31 2.95 -20.52
C THR A 128 -2.28 1.80 -21.52
N VAL A 129 -1.49 0.75 -21.27
CA VAL A 129 -1.35 -0.42 -22.16
C VAL A 129 -2.56 -1.35 -22.05
N GLY A 130 -3.36 -1.22 -20.97
CA GLY A 130 -4.66 -1.88 -20.87
C GLY A 130 -4.55 -3.40 -20.98
N LEU A 131 -3.68 -4.01 -20.18
CA LEU A 131 -3.43 -5.48 -20.10
C LEU A 131 -4.67 -6.27 -19.64
N GLY A 132 -5.80 -6.19 -20.34
CA GLY A 132 -7.07 -6.85 -20.02
C GLY A 132 -7.79 -6.29 -18.78
N VAL A 133 -7.22 -5.28 -18.13
CA VAL A 133 -7.66 -4.81 -16.80
C VAL A 133 -8.92 -3.97 -16.84
N GLY A 134 -9.27 -3.39 -17.98
CA GLY A 134 -10.54 -2.69 -18.17
C GLY A 134 -11.78 -3.60 -18.03
N ARG A 135 -11.63 -4.93 -17.94
CA ARG A 135 -12.70 -5.85 -17.51
C ARG A 135 -12.77 -6.00 -15.99
N VAL A 136 -11.63 -5.97 -15.29
CA VAL A 136 -11.56 -6.08 -13.83
C VAL A 136 -11.99 -4.77 -13.18
N ASP A 137 -11.53 -3.64 -13.70
CA ASP A 137 -11.97 -2.28 -13.31
C ASP A 137 -13.44 -1.98 -13.64
N ARG A 138 -14.08 -2.82 -14.47
CA ARG A 138 -15.53 -2.77 -14.78
C ARG A 138 -16.34 -3.80 -14.01
N ALA A 139 -15.70 -4.82 -13.46
CA ALA A 139 -16.35 -5.89 -12.69
C ALA A 139 -16.43 -5.56 -11.20
N VAL A 140 -15.63 -4.60 -10.75
CA VAL A 140 -15.67 -3.97 -9.44
C VAL A 140 -16.44 -2.67 -9.52
#